data_AF-A0A9E3WKG9-F1
#
_entry.id   AF-A0A9E3WKG9-F1
#
_cell.length_a   1.000
_cell.length_b   1.000
_cell.length_c   1.000
_cell.angle_alpha   90.00
_cell.angle_beta   90.00
_cell.angle_gamma   90.00
#
_symmetry.space_group_name_H-M   'P 1'
#
loop_
_entity.id
_entity.type
_entity.pdbx_description
1 polymer ?
#
loop_
_entity_poly.entity_id
_entity_poly.type
_entity_poly.pdbx_seq_one_letter_code
_entity_poly.pdbx_strand_id
1 'polypeptide(L)'
;MANCFRMFLHCLANNLLVSLRQTIANPPVEVASSNYLDPHEVPVEAQAGRARRHRFNRRRQADPLGEGHACTWRLRLIKVAARIKVTARRVRVFLSGSWPYLHHFHAVIRTLLPDT
;
A
#
# COMPACT_ATOMS: atom_id res chain seq x y z
N MET A 1 -6.70 -28.98 -8.06
CA MET A 1 -5.39 -28.27 -8.09
C MET A 1 -5.49 -26.73 -8.09
N ALA A 2 -6.59 -26.09 -8.52
CA ALA A 2 -6.73 -24.63 -8.49
C ALA A 2 -6.58 -23.99 -7.09
N ASN A 3 -6.79 -24.76 -6.02
CA ASN A 3 -6.73 -24.26 -4.65
C ASN A 3 -5.28 -24.01 -4.16
N CYS A 4 -4.36 -24.95 -4.41
CA CYS A 4 -2.96 -24.78 -4.00
C CYS A 4 -2.28 -23.63 -4.74
N PHE A 5 -2.55 -23.49 -6.05
CA PHE A 5 -2.02 -22.36 -6.83
C PHE A 5 -2.44 -21.00 -6.26
N ARG A 6 -3.74 -20.84 -5.94
CA ARG A 6 -4.26 -19.62 -5.31
C ARG A 6 -3.62 -19.36 -3.95
N MET A 7 -3.50 -20.40 -3.12
CA MET A 7 -2.85 -20.30 -1.81
C MET A 7 -1.40 -19.80 -1.95
N PHE A 8 -0.59 -20.43 -2.80
CA PHE A 8 0.79 -20.00 -3.04
C PHE A 8 0.87 -18.57 -3.58
N LEU A 9 -0.02 -18.20 -4.51
CA LEU A 9 -0.09 -16.83 -5.02
C LEU A 9 -0.41 -15.82 -3.92
N HIS A 10 -1.33 -16.14 -3.01
CA HIS A 10 -1.64 -15.29 -1.86
C HIS A 10 -0.47 -15.19 -0.88
N CYS A 11 0.23 -16.29 -0.60
CA CYS A 11 1.42 -16.28 0.25
C CYS A 11 2.53 -15.42 -0.36
N LEU A 12 2.83 -15.59 -1.65
CA LEU A 12 3.81 -14.78 -2.36
C LEU A 12 3.43 -13.30 -2.38
N ALA A 13 2.16 -12.97 -2.63
CA ALA A 13 1.68 -11.59 -2.61
C ALA A 13 1.80 -10.94 -1.22
N ASN A 14 1.52 -11.69 -0.14
CA ASN A 14 1.69 -11.22 1.23
C ASN A 14 3.16 -11.03 1.59
N ASN A 15 4.03 -11.98 1.25
CA ASN A 15 5.47 -11.87 1.51
C ASN A 15 6.08 -10.68 0.77
N LEU A 16 5.70 -10.50 -0.50
CA LEU A 16 6.10 -9.34 -1.29
C LEU A 16 5.62 -8.06 -0.60
N LEU A 17 4.34 -7.97 -0.20
CA LEU A 17 3.83 -6.79 0.49
C LEU A 17 4.60 -6.45 1.77
N VAL A 18 4.92 -7.46 2.59
CA VAL A 18 5.71 -7.25 3.82
C VAL A 18 7.11 -6.73 3.51
N SER A 19 7.79 -7.32 2.52
CA SER A 19 9.10 -6.85 2.08
C SER A 19 9.04 -5.42 1.53
N LEU A 20 8.06 -5.12 0.68
CA LEU A 20 7.83 -3.78 0.13
C LEU A 20 7.61 -2.74 1.23
N ARG A 21 6.86 -3.09 2.28
CA ARG A 21 6.67 -2.22 3.45
C ARG A 21 7.96 -1.92 4.17
N GLN A 22 8.79 -2.93 4.44
CA GLN A 22 10.04 -2.72 5.16
C GLN A 22 10.96 -1.73 4.43
N THR A 23 10.89 -1.69 3.10
CA THR A 23 11.70 -0.76 2.29
C THR A 23 11.09 0.63 2.13
N ILE A 24 9.75 0.73 2.06
CA ILE A 24 9.06 1.97 1.60
C ILE A 24 8.29 2.65 2.72
N ALA A 25 7.95 1.94 3.80
CA ALA A 25 7.15 2.49 4.88
C ALA A 25 7.85 3.74 5.43
N ASN A 26 7.21 4.88 5.18
CA ASN A 26 7.53 6.16 5.80
C ASN A 26 6.27 6.57 6.57
N PRO A 27 5.95 5.88 7.69
CA PRO A 27 4.79 6.23 8.47
C PRO A 27 4.95 7.70 8.88
N PRO A 28 3.95 8.57 8.62
CA PRO A 28 4.03 9.93 9.11
C PRO A 28 4.23 9.86 10.62
N VAL A 29 5.19 10.62 11.14
CA VAL A 29 5.35 10.77 12.60
C VAL A 29 3.99 11.27 13.09
N GLU A 30 3.26 10.39 13.78
CA GLU A 30 2.06 10.79 14.46
C GLU A 30 2.56 11.66 15.59
N VAL A 31 2.57 12.98 15.34
CA VAL A 31 2.64 13.96 16.40
C VAL A 31 1.47 13.56 17.28
N ALA A 32 1.77 12.95 18.42
CA ALA A 32 0.79 12.80 19.46
C ALA A 32 0.39 14.23 19.80
N SER A 33 -0.67 14.73 19.16
CA SER A 33 -1.53 15.70 19.78
C SER A 33 -2.20 14.96 20.93
N SER A 34 -1.42 14.55 21.91
CA SER A 34 -1.90 14.21 23.22
C SER A 34 -1.85 15.53 23.95
N ASN A 35 -2.79 16.42 23.63
CA ASN A 35 -3.20 17.36 24.66
C ASN A 35 -3.94 16.48 25.68
N TYR A 36 -3.20 15.84 26.58
CA TYR A 36 -3.74 15.08 27.72
C TYR A 36 -4.68 15.92 28.62
N LEU A 37 -4.84 17.20 28.28
CA LEU A 37 -5.68 18.21 28.90
C LEU A 37 -7.05 18.39 28.24
N ASP A 38 -7.33 17.81 27.05
CA ASP A 38 -8.65 17.89 26.42
C ASP A 38 -9.46 16.60 26.67
N PRO A 39 -10.46 16.62 27.57
CA PRO A 39 -11.27 15.44 27.91
C PRO A 39 -12.15 14.95 26.75
N HIS A 40 -12.27 15.72 25.67
CA HIS A 40 -13.09 15.39 24.51
C HIS A 40 -12.28 14.89 23.31
N GLU A 41 -10.95 14.78 23.42
CA GLU A 41 -10.11 14.25 22.36
C GLU A 41 -10.31 12.73 22.23
N VAL A 42 -10.98 12.29 21.17
CA VAL A 42 -11.25 10.87 20.90
C VAL A 42 -9.97 10.19 20.43
N PRO A 43 -9.51 9.11 21.11
CA PRO A 43 -8.36 8.33 20.67
C PRO A 43 -8.53 7.88 19.23
N VAL A 44 -7.40 7.80 18.52
CA VAL A 44 -7.33 7.41 17.11
C VAL A 44 -8.14 6.15 16.80
N GLU A 45 -8.05 5.14 17.66
CA GLU A 45 -8.69 3.84 17.53
C GLU A 45 -10.22 3.93 17.66
N ALA A 46 -10.70 4.93 18.40
CA ALA A 46 -12.11 5.21 18.66
C ALA A 46 -12.72 6.21 17.64
N GLN A 47 -11.92 6.80 16.75
CA GLN A 47 -12.43 7.70 15.71
C GLN A 47 -13.38 6.97 14.75
N ALA A 48 -14.57 7.52 14.55
CA ALA A 48 -15.58 6.99 13.64
C ALA A 48 -15.87 7.95 12.46
N GLY A 49 -16.67 7.47 11.50
CA GLY A 49 -17.23 8.31 10.44
C GLY A 49 -16.21 9.07 9.59
N ARG A 50 -16.48 10.36 9.37
CA ARG A 50 -15.70 11.24 8.47
C ARG A 50 -14.26 11.45 8.95
N ALA A 51 -14.05 11.57 10.25
CA ALA A 51 -12.73 11.76 10.86
C ALA A 51 -11.82 10.56 10.57
N ARG A 52 -12.32 9.34 10.80
CA ARG A 52 -11.61 8.10 10.45
C ARG A 52 -11.24 8.03 8.98
N ARG A 53 -12.18 8.35 8.08
CA ARG A 53 -11.95 8.33 6.63
C ARG A 53 -10.92 9.37 6.20
N HIS A 54 -10.99 10.58 6.75
CA HIS A 54 -10.04 11.65 6.45
C HIS A 54 -8.63 11.28 6.91
N ARG A 55 -8.48 10.81 8.15
CA ARG A 55 -7.20 10.32 8.70
C ARG A 55 -6.63 9.19 7.86
N PHE A 56 -7.46 8.21 7.49
CA PHE A 56 -7.06 7.09 6.64
C PHE A 56 -6.60 7.54 5.24
N ASN A 57 -7.29 8.52 4.64
CA ASN A 57 -6.89 9.08 3.34
C ASN A 57 -5.57 9.85 3.43
N ARG A 58 -5.40 10.69 4.47
CA ARG A 58 -4.18 11.47 4.71
C ARG A 58 -2.98 10.55 4.94
N ARG A 59 -3.14 9.51 5.77
CA ARG A 59 -2.07 8.51 5.96
C ARG A 59 -1.67 7.85 4.64
N ARG A 60 -2.62 7.44 3.80
CA ARG A 60 -2.33 6.83 2.47
C ARG A 60 -1.67 7.79 1.47
N GLN A 61 -1.63 9.09 1.75
CA GLN A 61 -0.83 10.04 0.97
C GLN A 61 0.64 10.00 1.37
N ALA A 62 0.93 9.88 2.66
CA ALA A 62 2.30 9.77 3.19
C ALA A 62 2.87 8.34 3.08
N ASP A 63 2.06 7.33 3.40
CA ASP A 63 2.41 5.91 3.40
C ASP A 63 1.43 5.14 2.47
N PRO A 64 1.73 5.07 1.15
CA PRO A 64 0.84 4.48 0.16
C PRO A 64 0.70 2.95 0.29
N LEU A 65 1.67 2.29 0.92
CA LEU A 65 1.62 0.88 1.28
C LEU A 65 1.02 0.64 2.67
N GLY A 66 0.94 1.64 3.54
CA GLY A 66 0.07 1.71 4.71
C GLY A 66 0.16 0.49 5.64
N GLU A 67 -0.95 0.23 6.36
CA GLU A 67 -1.23 -1.00 7.14
C GLU A 67 -2.15 -2.00 6.41
N GLY A 68 -2.61 -1.71 5.19
CA GLY A 68 -3.54 -2.59 4.44
C GLY A 68 -3.02 -4.01 4.17
N HIS A 69 -3.86 -5.04 4.23
CA HIS A 69 -3.43 -6.38 3.84
C HIS A 69 -3.44 -6.55 2.30
N ALA A 70 -2.65 -7.50 1.77
CA ALA A 70 -2.64 -7.79 0.35
C ALA A 70 -4.07 -8.06 -0.14
N CYS A 71 -4.39 -7.59 -1.34
CA CYS A 71 -5.72 -7.76 -1.94
C CYS A 71 -6.89 -7.10 -1.17
N THR A 72 -6.65 -6.25 -0.17
CA THR A 72 -7.71 -5.48 0.51
C THR A 72 -7.68 -4.03 0.05
N TRP A 73 -8.84 -3.39 -0.14
CA TRP A 73 -9.05 -1.98 -0.52
C TRP A 73 -8.29 -0.93 0.33
N ARG A 74 -7.62 -1.38 1.39
CA ARG A 74 -6.86 -0.58 2.36
C ARG A 74 -5.48 -0.13 1.85
N LEU A 75 -4.89 -0.81 0.87
CA LEU A 75 -3.70 -0.36 0.15
C LEU A 75 -4.07 0.71 -0.91
N ARG A 76 -3.20 1.70 -1.19
CA ARG A 76 -3.46 2.64 -2.31
C ARG A 76 -3.05 2.03 -3.65
N LEU A 77 -2.07 1.12 -3.64
CA LEU A 77 -1.58 0.36 -4.79
C LEU A 77 -2.36 -0.94 -4.95
N ILE A 78 -3.67 -0.85 -5.18
CA ILE A 78 -4.53 -2.03 -5.33
C ILE A 78 -4.90 -2.28 -6.76
N LYS A 79 -4.73 -3.56 -7.10
CA LYS A 79 -5.42 -4.31 -8.15
C LYS A 79 -5.73 -3.46 -9.39
N VAL A 80 -4.65 -3.10 -10.07
CA VAL A 80 -4.73 -2.63 -11.45
C VAL A 80 -4.79 -3.85 -12.34
N ALA A 81 -5.66 -3.81 -13.34
CA ALA A 81 -5.52 -4.72 -14.47
C ALA A 81 -4.22 -4.35 -15.20
N ALA A 82 -3.19 -5.18 -15.02
CA ALA A 82 -1.92 -5.03 -15.70
C ALA A 82 -1.81 -6.09 -16.78
N ARG A 83 -1.28 -5.72 -17.95
CA ARG A 83 -0.85 -6.72 -18.94
C ARG A 83 0.57 -7.14 -18.57
N ILE A 84 0.78 -8.43 -18.35
CA ILE A 84 2.10 -8.99 -18.06
C ILE A 84 2.62 -9.67 -19.32
N LYS A 85 3.81 -9.28 -19.79
CA LYS A 85 4.52 -9.99 -20.87
C LYS A 85 5.81 -10.56 -20.31
N VAL A 86 5.83 -11.88 -20.17
CA VAL A 86 7.01 -12.63 -19.74
C VAL A 86 7.83 -13.03 -20.95
N THR A 87 9.14 -12.87 -20.87
CA THR A 87 10.13 -13.36 -21.85
C THR A 87 11.26 -14.04 -21.10
N ALA A 88 12.11 -14.81 -21.81
CA ALA A 88 13.25 -15.49 -21.19
C ALA A 88 14.21 -14.55 -20.43
N ARG A 89 14.30 -13.27 -20.82
CA ARG A 89 15.23 -12.29 -20.22
C ARG A 89 14.58 -11.30 -19.27
N ARG A 90 13.27 -11.10 -19.36
CA ARG A 90 12.59 -10.03 -18.59
C ARG A 90 11.09 -10.24 -18.45
N VAL A 91 10.57 -9.75 -17.33
CA VAL A 91 9.14 -9.56 -17.07
C VAL A 91 8.80 -8.10 -17.35
N ARG A 92 7.88 -7.84 -18.27
CA ARG A 92 7.36 -6.49 -18.54
C ARG A 92 5.96 -6.36 -17.96
N VAL A 93 5.76 -5.33 -17.14
CA VAL A 93 4.47 -4.99 -16.54
C VAL A 93 3.93 -3.73 -17.24
N PHE A 94 2.81 -3.87 -17.94
CA PHE A 94 2.13 -2.75 -18.60
C PHE A 94 0.95 -2.31 -17.74
N LEU A 95 0.97 -1.05 -17.32
CA LEU A 95 -0.09 -0.41 -16.53
C LEU A 95 -0.88 0.56 -17.41
N SER A 96 -2.14 0.82 -17.05
CA SER A 96 -2.94 1.86 -17.71
C SER A 96 -2.33 3.24 -17.44
N GLY A 97 -2.14 4.04 -18.49
CA GLY A 97 -1.70 5.44 -18.36
C GLY A 97 -2.70 6.32 -17.59
N SER A 98 -3.98 5.96 -17.60
CA SER A 98 -5.04 6.66 -16.86
C SER A 98 -5.14 6.28 -15.38
N TRP A 99 -4.27 5.38 -14.89
CA TRP A 99 -4.34 4.96 -13.51
C TRP A 99 -3.86 6.07 -12.56
N PRO A 100 -4.71 6.56 -11.62
CA PRO A 100 -4.41 7.74 -10.80
C PRO A 100 -3.18 7.61 -9.88
N TYR A 101 -2.70 6.39 -9.64
CA TYR A 101 -1.56 6.12 -8.75
C TYR A 101 -0.31 5.63 -9.51
N LEU A 102 -0.28 5.78 -10.84
CA LEU A 102 0.85 5.38 -11.68
C LEU A 102 2.17 6.04 -11.25
N HIS A 103 2.14 7.33 -10.94
CA HIS A 103 3.33 8.06 -10.50
C HIS A 103 3.89 7.54 -9.17
N HIS A 104 2.99 7.22 -8.22
CA HIS A 104 3.37 6.64 -6.93
C HIS A 104 3.96 5.23 -7.12
N PHE A 105 3.38 4.44 -8.02
CA PHE A 105 3.92 3.13 -8.37
C PHE A 105 5.33 3.22 -8.94
N HIS A 106 5.60 4.18 -9.85
CA HIS A 106 6.94 4.38 -10.39
C HIS A 106 7.97 4.75 -9.32
N ALA A 107 7.61 5.65 -8.39
CA ALA A 107 8.50 6.03 -7.28
C ALA A 107 8.84 4.81 -6.41
N VAL A 108 7.83 4.03 -6.04
CA VAL A 108 7.97 2.78 -5.27
C VAL A 108 8.89 1.79 -5.98
N ILE A 109 8.66 1.52 -7.27
CA ILE A 109 9.47 0.56 -8.03
C ILE A 109 10.92 1.03 -8.16
N ARG A 110 11.17 2.33 -8.37
CA ARG A 110 12.52 2.89 -8.45
C ARG A 110 13.31 2.70 -7.15
N THR A 111 12.65 2.82 -6.00
CA THR A 111 13.29 2.57 -4.69
C THR A 111 13.66 1.10 -4.50
N LEU A 112 12.87 0.18 -5.04
CA LEU A 112 13.05 -1.27 -4.83
C LEU A 112 14.02 -1.91 -5.82
N LEU A 113 14.03 -1.40 -7.05
CA LEU A 113 14.86 -1.87 -8.15
C LEU A 113 15.70 -0.68 -8.61
N PRO A 114 16.68 -0.23 -7.80
CA PRO A 114 17.65 0.75 -8.27
C PRO A 114 18.34 0.16 -9.51
N ASP A 115 18.48 1.00 -10.54
CA ASP A 115 18.81 0.58 -11.91
C ASP A 115 19.90 -0.52 -11.95
N THR A 116 19.55 -1.64 -12.59
CA THR A 116 20.47 -2.70 -13.03
C THR A 116 20.82 -2.49 -14.49
#